data_AF-A0A267G456-F1
#
_entry.id   AF-A0A267G456-F1
#
_cell.length_a   1.000
_cell.length_b   1.000
_cell.length_c   1.000
_cell.angle_alpha   90.00
_cell.angle_beta   90.00
_cell.angle_gamma   90.00
#
_symmetry.space_group_name_H-M   'P 1'
#
loop_
_entity.id
_entity.type
_entity.pdbx_description
1 polymer ?
#
loop_
_entity_poly.entity_id
_entity_poly.type
_entity_poly.pdbx_seq_one_letter_code
_entity_poly.pdbx_strand_id
1 'polypeptide(L)'
;MAQSIISLCQLQASQAEVEELELCDLLADHNDGLASQRDCLTERARARRALSDAETALNKRREARIRAELAGRAAASGPSPADIEALEDEVERRQLDFEAVSQAARRELARADRRRDVELRAAVAACLRSQAEAARRALIGLEAAASETAELLAPADRAVSQSVTGSSADC
;
A
#
# COMPACT_ATOMS: atom_id res chain seq x y z
N MET A 1 -27.35 -30.15 -15.55
CA MET A 1 -25.92 -30.39 -15.25
C MET A 1 -25.00 -29.43 -15.96
N ALA A 2 -24.92 -29.40 -17.31
CA ALA A 2 -24.12 -28.40 -18.03
C ALA A 2 -24.43 -26.96 -17.60
N GLN A 3 -25.72 -26.61 -17.49
CA GLN A 3 -26.15 -25.29 -17.00
C GLN A 3 -25.71 -25.00 -15.55
N SER A 4 -25.72 -26.01 -14.68
CA SER A 4 -25.33 -25.89 -13.27
C SER A 4 -23.82 -25.66 -13.12
N ILE A 5 -23.01 -26.31 -13.97
CA ILE A 5 -21.55 -26.13 -14.01
C ILE A 5 -21.19 -24.75 -14.56
N ILE A 6 -21.84 -24.31 -15.63
CA ILE A 6 -21.66 -22.96 -16.19
C ILE A 6 -22.01 -21.90 -15.14
N SER A 7 -23.12 -22.05 -14.42
CA SER A 7 -23.49 -21.15 -13.34
C SER A 7 -22.51 -21.17 -12.17
N LEU A 8 -21.92 -22.32 -11.82
CA LEU A 8 -20.88 -22.42 -10.79
C LEU A 8 -19.61 -21.64 -11.19
N CYS A 9 -19.14 -21.83 -12.43
CA CYS A 9 -17.96 -21.13 -12.94
C CYS A 9 -18.19 -19.61 -13.04
N GLN A 10 -19.39 -19.18 -13.45
CA GLN A 10 -19.76 -17.76 -13.47
C GLN A 10 -19.80 -17.15 -12.07
N LEU A 11 -20.36 -17.88 -11.09
CA LEU A 11 -20.39 -17.43 -9.70
C LEU A 11 -18.96 -17.27 -9.15
N GLN A 12 -18.07 -18.22 -9.41
CA GLN A 12 -16.67 -18.09 -9.00
C GLN A 12 -15.95 -16.92 -9.65
N ALA A 13 -16.16 -16.70 -10.95
CA ALA A 13 -15.56 -15.55 -11.64
C ALA A 13 -16.00 -14.24 -10.98
N SER A 14 -17.30 -14.11 -10.70
CA SER A 14 -17.83 -12.93 -10.01
C SER A 14 -17.31 -12.78 -8.57
N GLN A 15 -17.13 -13.87 -7.84
CA GLN A 15 -16.53 -13.83 -6.50
C GLN A 15 -15.07 -13.40 -6.55
N ALA A 16 -14.29 -13.93 -7.49
CA ALA A 16 -12.89 -13.56 -7.66
C ALA A 16 -12.74 -12.07 -7.99
N GLU A 17 -13.61 -11.51 -8.84
CA GLU A 17 -13.62 -10.08 -9.16
C GLU A 17 -13.90 -9.21 -7.92
N VAL A 18 -14.89 -9.59 -7.10
CA VAL A 18 -15.20 -8.84 -5.86
C VAL A 18 -14.05 -8.91 -4.86
N GLU A 19 -13.48 -10.10 -4.64
CA GLU A 19 -12.34 -10.30 -3.74
C GLU A 19 -11.07 -9.57 -4.21
N GLU A 20 -10.86 -9.46 -5.53
CA GLU A 20 -9.78 -8.69 -6.13
C GLU A 20 -9.97 -7.18 -5.92
N LEU A 21 -11.19 -6.67 -6.12
CA LEU A 21 -11.52 -5.26 -5.91
C LEU A 21 -11.32 -4.85 -4.45
N GLU A 22 -11.83 -5.64 -3.50
CA GLU A 22 -11.65 -5.39 -2.07
C GLU A 22 -10.17 -5.37 -1.66
N LEU A 23 -9.37 -6.26 -2.26
CA LEU A 23 -7.93 -6.29 -2.02
C LEU A 23 -7.23 -5.06 -2.62
N CYS A 24 -7.62 -4.64 -3.83
CA CYS A 24 -7.10 -3.44 -4.47
C CYS A 24 -7.38 -2.18 -3.63
N ASP A 25 -8.59 -2.04 -3.11
CA ASP A 25 -8.97 -0.92 -2.25
C ASP A 25 -8.12 -0.87 -0.97
N LEU A 26 -7.95 -2.04 -0.32
CA LEU A 26 -7.16 -2.14 0.89
C LEU A 26 -5.65 -1.86 0.64
N LEU A 27 -5.13 -2.25 -0.52
CA LEU A 27 -3.77 -1.91 -0.96
C LEU A 27 -3.62 -0.41 -1.27
N ALA A 28 -4.62 0.20 -1.90
CA ALA A 28 -4.64 1.63 -2.18
C ALA A 28 -4.61 2.45 -0.88
N ASP A 29 -5.48 2.13 0.07
CA ASP A 29 -5.51 2.75 1.40
C ASP A 29 -4.18 2.62 2.15
N HIS A 30 -3.52 1.46 2.01
CA HIS A 30 -2.20 1.23 2.60
C HIS A 30 -1.13 2.12 1.95
N ASN A 31 -1.12 2.20 0.61
CA ASN A 31 -0.21 3.08 -0.13
C ASN A 31 -0.41 4.56 0.20
N ASP A 32 -1.65 5.01 0.32
CA ASP A 32 -1.98 6.38 0.72
C ASP A 32 -1.49 6.68 2.14
N GLY A 33 -1.59 5.68 3.04
CA GLY A 33 -1.00 5.75 4.37
C GLY A 33 0.53 5.95 4.34
N LEU A 34 1.24 5.20 3.49
CA LEU A 34 2.69 5.33 3.32
C LEU A 34 3.07 6.68 2.70
N ALA A 35 2.30 7.15 1.72
CA ALA A 35 2.50 8.47 1.11
C ALA A 35 2.35 9.60 2.14
N SER A 36 1.30 9.56 2.97
CA SER A 36 1.09 10.52 4.06
C SER A 36 2.27 10.57 5.05
N GLN A 37 2.81 9.41 5.42
CA GLN A 37 3.99 9.33 6.32
C GLN A 37 5.23 9.94 5.68
N ARG A 38 5.49 9.63 4.40
CA ARG A 38 6.59 10.20 3.63
C ARG A 38 6.48 11.71 3.56
N ASP A 39 5.28 12.23 3.30
CA ASP A 39 5.05 13.66 3.17
C ASP A 39 5.26 14.37 4.52
N CYS A 40 4.79 13.78 5.61
CA CYS A 40 5.03 14.32 6.95
C CYS A 40 6.52 14.37 7.33
N LEU A 41 7.28 13.32 6.98
CA LEU A 41 8.73 13.30 7.15
C LEU A 41 9.45 14.31 6.27
N THR A 42 8.95 14.53 5.05
CA THR A 42 9.47 15.53 4.12
C THR A 42 9.27 16.94 4.66
N GLU A 43 8.08 17.25 5.17
CA GLU A 43 7.80 18.53 5.83
C GLU A 43 8.67 18.74 7.07
N ARG A 44 8.87 17.70 7.88
CA ARG A 44 9.80 17.77 9.02
C ARG A 44 11.23 18.08 8.58
N ALA A 45 11.70 17.49 7.48
CA ALA A 45 13.03 17.77 6.94
C ALA A 45 13.14 19.21 6.42
N ARG A 46 12.10 19.74 5.78
CA ARG A 46 12.01 21.14 5.35
C ARG A 46 12.05 22.10 6.54
N ALA A 47 11.27 21.84 7.58
CA ALA A 47 11.27 22.63 8.82
C ALA A 47 12.64 22.61 9.51
N ARG A 48 13.31 21.44 9.60
CA ARG A 48 14.67 21.35 10.17
C ARG A 48 15.67 22.17 9.37
N ARG A 49 15.59 22.12 8.03
CA ARG A 49 16.48 22.90 7.16
C ARG A 49 16.26 24.39 7.35
N ALA A 50 15.01 24.84 7.37
CA ALA A 50 14.66 26.23 7.64
C ALA A 50 15.20 26.75 8.98
N LEU A 51 15.09 25.96 10.04
CA LEU A 51 15.67 26.27 11.35
C LEU A 51 17.20 26.37 11.27
N SER A 52 17.86 25.40 10.64
CA SER A 52 19.32 25.40 10.46
C SER A 52 19.81 26.60 9.65
N ASP A 53 19.05 27.04 8.64
CA ASP A 53 19.38 28.21 7.82
C ASP A 53 19.26 29.50 8.66
N ALA A 54 18.24 29.60 9.52
CA ALA A 54 18.07 30.72 10.45
C ALA A 54 19.19 30.78 11.52
N GLU A 55 19.53 29.64 12.14
CA GLU A 55 20.65 29.51 13.09
C GLU A 55 21.97 29.95 12.44
N THR A 56 22.21 29.54 11.19
CA THR A 56 23.40 29.92 10.42
C THR A 56 23.44 31.42 10.14
N ALA A 57 22.30 32.02 9.77
CA ALA A 57 22.20 33.46 9.54
C ALA A 57 22.48 34.26 10.82
N LEU A 58 21.91 33.84 11.95
CA LEU A 58 22.15 34.44 13.26
C LEU A 58 23.63 34.39 13.65
N ASN A 59 24.27 33.21 13.52
CA ASN A 59 25.68 33.04 13.84
C ASN A 59 26.57 33.94 12.98
N LYS A 60 26.34 33.99 11.66
CA LYS A 60 27.08 34.89 10.76
C LYS A 60 26.92 36.36 11.16
N ARG A 61 25.72 36.77 11.59
CA ARG A 61 25.44 38.15 12.00
C ARG A 61 26.14 38.50 13.31
N ARG A 62 26.10 37.61 14.31
CA ARG A 62 26.85 37.74 15.58
C ARG A 62 28.35 37.83 15.34
N GLU A 63 28.91 36.96 14.50
CA GLU A 63 30.33 36.99 14.12
C GLU A 63 30.73 38.28 13.40
N ALA A 64 29.87 38.81 12.52
CA ALA A 64 30.12 40.08 11.84
C ALA A 64 30.15 41.26 12.82
N ARG A 65 29.29 41.24 13.84
CA ARG A 65 29.29 42.25 14.92
C ARG A 65 30.56 42.20 15.75
N ILE A 66 30.95 41.02 16.23
CA ILE A 66 32.20 40.83 16.99
C ILE A 66 33.40 41.32 16.16
N ARG A 67 33.45 40.99 14.86
CA ARG A 67 34.52 41.46 13.96
C ARG A 67 34.52 42.98 13.75
N ALA A 68 33.35 43.63 13.74
CA ALA A 68 33.28 45.09 13.64
C ALA A 68 33.80 45.76 14.92
N GLU A 69 33.41 45.23 16.08
CA GLU A 69 33.86 45.69 17.41
C GLU A 69 35.37 45.53 17.57
N LEU A 70 35.93 44.36 17.21
CA LEU A 70 37.38 44.10 17.26
C LEU A 70 38.19 44.96 16.29
N ALA A 71 37.61 45.36 15.16
CA ALA A 71 38.25 46.23 14.18
C ALA A 71 38.29 47.71 14.61
N GLY A 72 37.82 48.04 15.82
CA GLY A 72 37.75 49.42 16.31
C GLY A 72 36.78 50.30 15.53
N ARG A 73 35.90 49.70 14.70
CA ARG A 73 34.88 50.45 13.99
C ARG A 73 33.74 50.75 14.96
N ALA A 74 33.28 52.00 15.00
CA ALA A 74 32.20 52.41 15.90
C ALA A 74 30.95 51.54 15.71
N ALA A 75 30.18 51.35 16.80
CA ALA A 75 28.98 50.50 16.86
C ALA A 75 27.97 50.72 15.72
N ALA A 76 27.96 51.92 15.12
CA ALA A 76 27.10 52.28 13.98
C ALA A 76 27.48 51.64 12.62
N SER A 77 28.64 50.99 12.52
CA SER A 77 29.13 50.37 11.25
C SER A 77 28.99 48.84 11.20
N GLY A 78 28.70 48.21 12.34
CA GLY A 78 28.42 46.78 12.45
C GLY A 78 26.93 46.47 12.32
N PRO A 79 26.55 45.18 12.27
CA PRO A 79 25.17 44.75 12.45
C PRO A 79 24.55 45.37 13.71
N SER A 80 23.33 45.90 13.58
CA SER A 80 22.65 46.51 14.71
C SER A 80 22.24 45.44 15.74
N PRO A 81 22.12 45.79 17.04
CA PRO A 81 21.54 44.88 18.02
C PRO A 81 20.13 44.41 17.65
N ALA A 82 19.31 45.31 17.09
CA ALA A 82 17.96 45.00 16.65
C ALA A 82 17.92 43.99 15.49
N ASP A 83 18.91 44.00 14.58
CA ASP A 83 19.00 43.00 13.50
C ASP A 83 19.30 41.60 14.06
N ILE A 84 20.06 41.52 15.16
CA ILE A 84 20.39 40.26 15.82
C ILE A 84 19.16 39.76 16.58
N GLU A 85 18.48 40.63 17.31
CA GLU A 85 17.23 40.33 18.03
C GLU A 85 16.15 39.78 17.06
N ALA A 86 15.95 40.42 15.91
CA ALA A 86 15.02 39.93 14.90
C ALA A 86 15.39 38.54 14.34
N LEU A 87 16.68 38.20 14.28
CA LEU A 87 17.13 36.86 13.88
C LEU A 87 17.01 35.83 15.02
N GLU A 88 17.09 36.27 16.28
CA GLU A 88 16.82 35.44 17.46
C GLU A 88 15.34 35.06 17.50
N ASP A 89 14.44 36.04 17.33
CA ASP A 89 13.00 35.82 17.20
C ASP A 89 12.68 34.86 16.04
N GLU A 90 13.38 35.01 14.91
CA GLU A 90 13.20 34.11 13.78
C GLU A 90 13.61 32.67 14.11
N VAL A 91 14.74 32.47 14.77
CA VAL A 91 15.21 31.15 15.21
C VAL A 91 14.21 30.52 16.18
N GLU A 92 13.70 31.28 17.15
CA GLU A 92 12.70 30.80 18.11
C GLU A 92 11.42 30.36 17.40
N ARG A 93 10.91 31.18 16.47
CA ARG A 93 9.74 30.83 15.66
C ARG A 93 9.94 29.54 14.86
N ARG A 94 11.08 29.39 14.17
CA ARG A 94 11.40 28.18 13.40
C ARG A 94 11.60 26.95 14.29
N GLN A 95 12.08 27.13 15.51
CA GLN A 95 12.21 26.07 16.50
C GLN A 95 10.83 25.55 16.90
N LEU A 96 9.89 26.46 17.21
CA LEU A 96 8.51 26.09 17.53
C LEU A 96 7.82 25.38 16.36
N ASP A 97 8.00 25.88 15.13
CA ASP A 97 7.47 25.23 13.92
C ASP A 97 8.02 23.80 13.75
N PHE A 98 9.33 23.64 13.90
CA PHE A 98 9.99 22.33 13.80
C PHE A 98 9.51 21.35 14.88
N GLU A 99 9.30 21.82 16.10
CA GLU A 99 8.77 21.01 17.20
C GLU A 99 7.33 20.57 16.95
N ALA A 100 6.48 21.48 16.47
CA ALA A 100 5.10 21.20 16.11
C ALA A 100 5.02 20.13 15.00
N VAL A 101 5.77 20.32 13.90
CA VAL A 101 5.83 19.35 12.79
C VAL A 101 6.42 18.02 13.27
N SER A 102 7.44 18.04 14.13
CA SER A 102 8.04 16.83 14.69
C SER A 102 7.09 16.06 15.61
N GLN A 103 6.22 16.76 16.34
CA GLN A 103 5.18 16.12 17.14
C GLN A 103 4.10 15.51 16.24
N ALA A 104 3.67 16.20 15.20
CA ALA A 104 2.74 15.67 14.21
C ALA A 104 3.31 14.41 13.51
N ALA A 105 4.56 14.45 13.07
CA ALA A 105 5.23 13.31 12.44
C ALA A 105 5.34 12.10 13.36
N ARG A 106 5.63 12.30 14.64
CA ARG A 106 5.64 11.21 15.62
C ARG A 106 4.27 10.59 15.81
N ARG A 107 3.21 11.40 15.88
CA ARG A 107 1.83 10.89 15.97
C ARG A 107 1.44 10.11 14.72
N GLU A 108 1.80 10.59 13.54
CA GLU A 108 1.46 9.93 12.28
C GLU A 108 2.22 8.61 12.09
N LEU A 109 3.52 8.59 12.41
CA LEU A 109 4.31 7.35 12.41
C LEU A 109 3.88 6.37 13.50
N ALA A 110 3.37 6.85 14.64
CA ALA A 110 2.78 5.98 15.64
C ALA A 110 1.41 5.43 15.22
N ARG A 111 0.65 6.14 14.37
CA ARG A 111 -0.58 5.62 13.76
C ARG A 111 -0.31 4.63 12.64
N ALA A 112 0.83 4.77 11.97
CA ALA A 112 1.34 3.85 10.96
C ALA A 112 1.64 2.42 11.48
N ASP A 113 1.33 2.14 12.75
CA ASP A 113 1.84 0.98 13.47
C ASP A 113 1.43 -0.38 12.88
N ARG A 114 2.23 -1.39 13.26
CA ARG A 114 2.28 -2.80 12.83
C ARG A 114 0.94 -3.51 12.58
N ARG A 115 -0.17 -3.00 13.11
CA ARG A 115 -1.53 -3.52 12.83
C ARG A 115 -1.84 -3.47 11.34
N ARG A 116 -1.50 -2.40 10.62
CA ARG A 116 -1.78 -2.29 9.18
C ARG A 116 -1.09 -3.36 8.34
N ASP A 117 0.18 -3.67 8.65
CA ASP A 117 0.91 -4.74 7.98
C ASP A 117 0.32 -6.13 8.27
N VAL A 118 -0.09 -6.35 9.53
CA VAL A 118 -0.72 -7.61 9.95
C VAL A 118 -2.09 -7.77 9.28
N GLU A 119 -2.89 -6.70 9.26
CA GLU A 119 -4.21 -6.66 8.62
C GLU A 119 -4.11 -6.86 7.12
N LEU A 120 -3.19 -6.19 6.44
CA LEU A 120 -2.93 -6.38 5.01
C LEU A 120 -2.52 -7.81 4.69
N ARG A 121 -1.55 -8.37 5.44
CA ARG A 121 -1.13 -9.76 5.24
C ARG A 121 -2.26 -10.75 5.52
N ALA A 122 -3.07 -10.50 6.55
CA ALA A 122 -4.22 -11.33 6.88
C ALA A 122 -5.30 -11.27 5.80
N ALA A 123 -5.58 -10.08 5.25
CA ALA A 123 -6.53 -9.87 4.16
C ALA A 123 -6.07 -10.56 2.87
N VAL A 124 -4.81 -10.37 2.45
CA VAL A 124 -4.21 -11.08 1.31
C VAL A 124 -4.30 -12.58 1.50
N ALA A 125 -3.91 -13.09 2.67
CA ALA A 125 -3.95 -14.53 2.94
C ALA A 125 -5.39 -15.07 2.97
N ALA A 126 -6.37 -14.29 3.44
CA ALA A 126 -7.77 -14.67 3.44
C ALA A 126 -8.34 -14.73 2.02
N CYS A 127 -8.06 -13.71 1.19
CA CYS A 127 -8.42 -13.67 -0.23
C CYS A 127 -7.85 -14.89 -0.98
N LEU A 128 -6.53 -15.13 -0.88
CA LEU A 128 -5.89 -16.27 -1.56
C LEU A 128 -6.45 -17.63 -1.10
N ARG A 129 -6.80 -17.76 0.19
CA ARG A 129 -7.45 -18.98 0.70
C ARG A 129 -8.86 -19.15 0.12
N SER A 130 -9.65 -18.09 0.08
CA SER A 130 -11.00 -18.11 -0.49
C SER A 130 -10.97 -18.54 -1.96
N GLN A 131 -10.10 -17.91 -2.75
CA GLN A 131 -9.90 -18.25 -4.16
C GLN A 131 -9.46 -19.70 -4.37
N ALA A 132 -8.52 -20.19 -3.55
CA ALA A 132 -8.05 -21.58 -3.63
C ALA A 132 -9.15 -22.59 -3.27
N GLU A 133 -9.95 -22.31 -2.24
CA GLU A 133 -11.10 -23.14 -1.85
C GLU A 133 -12.18 -23.16 -2.94
N ALA A 134 -12.49 -22.00 -3.51
CA ALA A 134 -13.44 -21.89 -4.61
C ALA A 134 -12.94 -22.73 -5.80
N ALA A 135 -11.71 -22.50 -6.27
CA ALA A 135 -11.11 -23.22 -7.39
C ALA A 135 -11.15 -24.75 -7.18
N ARG A 136 -10.83 -25.21 -5.96
CA ARG A 136 -10.90 -26.63 -5.61
C ARG A 136 -12.32 -27.21 -5.71
N ARG A 137 -13.34 -26.48 -5.23
CA ARG A 137 -14.74 -26.94 -5.29
C ARG A 137 -15.21 -27.08 -6.73
N ALA A 138 -14.81 -26.16 -7.61
CA ALA A 138 -15.16 -26.25 -9.02
C ALA A 138 -14.48 -27.39 -9.74
N LEU A 139 -13.20 -27.66 -9.45
CA LEU A 139 -12.51 -28.83 -9.98
C LEU A 139 -13.23 -30.12 -9.61
N ILE A 140 -13.59 -30.30 -8.32
CA ILE A 140 -14.35 -31.47 -7.85
C ILE A 140 -15.69 -31.59 -8.59
N GLY A 141 -16.40 -30.47 -8.79
CA GLY A 141 -17.65 -30.45 -9.54
C GLY A 141 -17.48 -30.85 -11.01
N LEU A 142 -16.40 -30.41 -11.65
CA LEU A 142 -16.06 -30.78 -13.03
C LEU A 142 -15.68 -32.25 -13.16
N GLU A 143 -14.88 -32.78 -12.24
CA GLU A 143 -14.49 -34.19 -12.20
C GLU A 143 -15.71 -35.11 -12.03
N ALA A 144 -16.64 -34.76 -11.12
CA ALA A 144 -17.88 -35.51 -10.92
C ALA A 144 -18.74 -35.53 -12.19
N ALA A 145 -18.90 -34.37 -12.84
CA ALA A 145 -19.66 -34.27 -14.09
C ALA A 145 -19.01 -35.07 -15.22
N ALA A 146 -17.68 -35.04 -15.33
CA ALA A 146 -16.94 -35.83 -16.32
C ALA A 146 -17.14 -37.34 -16.09
N SER A 147 -17.06 -37.80 -14.84
CA SER A 147 -17.30 -39.21 -14.48
C SER A 147 -18.71 -39.67 -14.86
N GLU A 148 -19.74 -38.90 -14.54
CA GLU A 148 -21.13 -39.22 -14.92
C GLU A 148 -21.31 -39.26 -16.44
N THR A 149 -20.70 -38.33 -17.19
CA THR A 149 -20.75 -38.39 -18.66
C THR A 149 -20.06 -39.63 -19.23
N ALA A 150 -18.95 -40.07 -18.63
CA ALA A 150 -18.25 -41.29 -19.04
C ALA A 150 -19.08 -42.55 -18.77
N GLU A 151 -19.76 -42.62 -17.63
CA GLU A 151 -20.68 -43.72 -17.30
C GLU A 151 -21.90 -43.79 -18.23
N LEU A 152 -22.45 -42.64 -18.63
CA LEU A 152 -23.57 -42.57 -19.58
C LEU A 152 -23.18 -42.96 -21.02
N LEU A 153 -21.92 -42.73 -21.42
CA LEU A 153 -21.39 -43.14 -22.73
C LEU A 153 -20.95 -44.61 -22.78
N ALA A 154 -20.54 -45.21 -21.65
CA ALA A 154 -20.08 -46.60 -21.57
C ALA A 154 -21.05 -47.67 -22.11
N PRO A 155 -22.39 -47.59 -21.92
CA PRO A 155 -23.33 -48.55 -22.52
C PRO A 155 -23.58 -48.31 -24.02
N ALA A 156 -23.40 -47.10 -24.53
CA ALA A 156 -23.57 -46.79 -25.96
C ALA A 156 -22.46 -47.44 -26.82
N ASP A 157 -21.22 -47.46 -26.32
CA ASP A 157 -20.10 -48.15 -26.99
C ASP A 157 -20.28 -49.68 -27.04
N ARG A 158 -20.94 -50.28 -26.04
CA ARG A 158 -21.26 -51.72 -26.06
C ARG A 158 -22.35 -52.07 -27.07
N ALA A 159 -23.38 -51.23 -27.20
CA ALA A 159 -24.45 -51.42 -28.19
C ALA A 159 -23.96 -51.26 -29.64
N VAL A 160 -23.06 -50.31 -29.89
CA VAL A 160 -22.41 -50.13 -31.21
C VAL A 160 -21.46 -51.30 -31.52
N SER A 161 -20.71 -51.80 -30.52
CA SER A 161 -19.84 -52.96 -30.72
C SER A 161 -20.64 -54.25 -31.01
N GLN A 162 -21.79 -54.44 -30.37
CA GLN A 162 -22.65 -55.61 -30.59
C GLN A 162 -23.39 -55.57 -31.95
N SER A 163 -23.78 -54.40 -32.45
CA SER A 163 -24.42 -54.27 -33.77
C SER A 163 -23.43 -54.45 -34.93
N VAL A 164 -22.17 -54.03 -34.77
CA VAL A 164 -21.10 -54.27 -35.76
C VAL A 164 -20.72 -55.75 -35.84
N THR A 165 -20.77 -56.50 -34.73
CA THR A 165 -20.53 -57.96 -34.73
C THR A 165 -21.73 -58.79 -35.18
N GLY A 166 -22.94 -58.23 -35.16
CA GLY A 166 -24.17 -58.92 -35.57
C GLY A 166 -24.46 -58.88 -37.07
N SER A 167 -23.77 -58.02 -37.84
CA SER A 167 -24.02 -57.83 -39.28
C SER A 167 -23.16 -58.73 -40.20
N SER A 168 -22.30 -59.60 -39.67
CA SER A 168 -21.44 -60.50 -40.47
C SER A 168 -21.91 -61.96 -40.53
N ALA A 169 -23.15 -62.26 -40.15
CA ALA A 169 -23.65 -63.64 -40.02
C ALA A 169 -24.76 -64.04 -41.01
N ASP A 170 -25.10 -63.19 -41.99
CA ASP A 170 -26.03 -63.55 -43.06
C ASP A 170 -25.29 -63.62 -44.40
N CYS A 171 -24.74 -64.79 -44.71
CA CYS A 171 -24.35 -65.26 -46.04
C CYS A 171 -24.91 -66.67 -46.24
#